data_AF-A0A2B7WEK6-F1
#
_entry.id   AF-A0A2B7WEK6-F1
#
_cell.length_a   1.000
_cell.length_b   1.000
_cell.length_c   1.000
_cell.angle_alpha   90.00
_cell.angle_beta   90.00
_cell.angle_gamma   90.00
#
_symmetry.space_group_name_H-M   'P 1'
#
loop_
_entity.id
_entity.type
_entity.pdbx_description
1 polymer ?
#
loop_
_entity_poly.entity_id
_entity_poly.type
_entity_poly.pdbx_seq_one_letter_code
_entity_poly.pdbx_strand_id
1 'polypeptide(L)'
;MSTNNATANPVQSSEKPGTKDIIRVAGYYRHEFFRSVIQTDSLQVDRGIKSMFGLFATSPSATLGSLEVFPVEILHEILLSLDMGSLLRFRHVNLRASQIVYTIRGYRTVISRAFQALCAILRTNIASWFTFQDLFNLLCT
;
A
#
# COMPACT_ATOMS: atom_id res chain seq x y z
N MET A 1 77.45 -2.85 -10.44
CA MET A 1 77.18 -3.33 -9.07
C MET A 1 75.80 -2.84 -8.68
N SER A 2 74.82 -3.75 -8.73
CA SER A 2 73.48 -3.56 -8.22
C SER A 2 73.50 -3.54 -6.69
N THR A 3 72.73 -2.65 -6.07
CA THR A 3 72.08 -2.96 -4.78
C THR A 3 70.70 -2.32 -4.76
N ASN A 4 69.74 -3.19 -4.44
CA ASN A 4 68.30 -2.98 -4.44
C ASN A 4 67.86 -2.22 -3.20
N ASN A 5 66.89 -1.31 -3.36
CA ASN A 5 66.16 -0.72 -2.23
C ASN A 5 64.68 -1.04 -2.44
N ALA A 6 64.24 -2.12 -1.80
CA ALA A 6 62.84 -2.47 -1.63
C ALA A 6 62.30 -1.89 -0.30
N THR A 7 60.97 -1.86 -0.18
CA THR A 7 60.12 -1.54 0.98
C THR A 7 59.96 -0.04 1.31
N ALA A 8 58.76 0.51 1.51
CA ALA A 8 57.51 -0.08 1.96
C ALA A 8 56.27 0.58 1.31
N ASN A 9 55.30 -0.24 0.92
CA ASN A 9 53.94 0.17 0.60
C ASN A 9 53.30 0.88 1.81
N PRO A 10 52.67 2.06 1.65
CA PRO A 10 51.78 2.55 2.68
C PRO A 10 50.56 1.64 2.73
N VAL A 11 50.38 1.04 3.89
CA VAL A 11 49.17 0.33 4.31
C VAL A 11 47.97 1.18 3.92
N GLN A 12 47.16 0.68 2.98
CA GLN A 12 45.84 1.22 2.69
C GLN A 12 45.02 1.10 3.98
N SER A 13 44.94 2.20 4.71
CA SER A 13 43.97 2.40 5.77
C SER A 13 42.60 2.11 5.19
N SER A 14 41.94 1.06 5.68
CA SER A 14 40.60 0.66 5.26
C SER A 14 39.62 1.77 5.62
N GLU A 15 39.43 2.70 4.70
CA GLU A 15 38.42 3.74 4.76
C GLU A 15 37.07 3.01 4.78
N LYS A 16 36.37 3.08 5.91
CA LYS A 16 35.00 2.55 5.98
C LYS A 16 34.21 3.31 4.92
N PRO A 17 33.70 2.63 3.87
CA PRO A 17 32.97 3.33 2.83
C PRO A 17 31.84 4.08 3.50
N GLY A 18 31.75 5.39 3.24
CA GLY A 18 30.71 6.21 3.82
C GLY A 18 29.37 5.56 3.51
N THR A 19 28.44 5.55 4.47
CA THR A 19 27.13 4.86 4.32
C THR A 19 26.44 5.17 3.00
N LYS A 20 26.64 6.39 2.46
CA LYS A 20 26.15 6.83 1.15
C LYS A 20 26.80 6.10 -0.04
N ASP A 21 28.09 5.80 0.03
CA ASP A 21 28.79 5.03 -1.01
C ASP A 21 28.32 3.57 -1.04
N ILE A 22 28.09 2.98 0.14
CA ILE A 22 27.52 1.63 0.24
C ILE A 22 26.13 1.60 -0.38
N ILE A 23 25.26 2.56 -0.04
CA ILE A 23 23.91 2.66 -0.62
C ILE A 23 23.98 2.92 -2.13
N ARG A 24 24.94 3.71 -2.63
CA ARG A 24 25.10 3.94 -4.08
C ARG A 24 25.50 2.67 -4.83
N VAL A 25 26.41 1.88 -4.27
CA VAL A 25 26.93 0.66 -4.91
C VAL A 25 25.96 -0.51 -4.76
N ALA A 26 25.35 -0.67 -3.59
CA ALA A 26 24.40 -1.75 -3.31
C ALA A 26 22.96 -1.43 -3.76
N GLY A 27 22.61 -0.14 -3.87
CA GLY A 27 21.31 0.33 -4.30
C GLY A 27 21.16 0.24 -5.80
N TYR A 28 20.82 -0.95 -6.30
CA TYR A 28 20.41 -1.12 -7.68
C TYR A 28 19.04 -0.46 -7.92
N TYR A 29 19.04 0.78 -8.38
CA TYR A 29 17.82 1.51 -8.74
C TYR A 29 17.36 1.09 -10.14
N ARG A 30 16.56 0.02 -10.23
CA ARG A 30 15.95 -0.40 -11.49
C ARG A 30 14.71 0.45 -11.78
N HIS A 31 14.84 1.42 -12.68
CA HIS A 31 13.75 2.32 -13.09
C HIS A 31 12.45 1.59 -13.46
N GLU A 32 12.57 0.41 -14.06
CA GLU A 32 11.43 -0.42 -14.46
C GLU A 32 10.56 -0.89 -13.28
N PHE A 33 11.16 -1.17 -12.12
CA PHE A 33 10.40 -1.61 -10.94
C PHE A 33 9.65 -0.47 -10.27
N PHE A 34 10.27 0.72 -10.18
CA PHE A 34 9.61 1.90 -9.63
C PHE A 34 8.39 2.28 -10.48
N ARG A 35 8.54 2.27 -11.81
CA ARG A 35 7.43 2.55 -12.72
C ARG A 35 6.34 1.48 -12.64
N SER A 36 6.69 0.20 -12.61
CA SER A 36 5.70 -0.89 -12.58
C SER A 36 4.89 -0.98 -11.28
N VAL A 37 5.48 -0.60 -10.14
CA VAL A 37 4.83 -0.74 -8.83
C VAL A 37 4.07 0.53 -8.41
N ILE A 38 4.63 1.71 -8.69
CA ILE A 38 4.13 3.00 -8.16
C ILE A 38 3.40 3.80 -9.24
N GLN A 39 3.88 3.77 -10.49
CA GLN A 39 3.23 4.48 -11.59
C GLN A 39 2.30 3.54 -12.35
N THR A 40 1.02 3.57 -11.99
CA THR A 40 -0.01 2.96 -12.83
C THR A 40 -0.18 3.84 -14.08
N ASP A 41 0.70 3.70 -15.06
CA ASP A 41 0.69 4.47 -16.33
C ASP A 41 -0.42 3.96 -17.27
N SER A 42 -1.63 3.83 -16.73
CA SER A 42 -2.81 3.40 -17.45
C SER A 42 -4.05 3.97 -16.76
N LEU A 43 -4.40 5.20 -17.16
CA LEU A 43 -5.63 5.88 -16.74
C LEU A 43 -6.89 5.03 -16.99
N GLN A 44 -6.85 4.11 -17.96
CA GLN A 44 -7.94 3.19 -18.28
C GLN A 44 -8.04 2.03 -17.28
N VAL A 45 -6.90 1.40 -16.92
CA VAL A 45 -6.86 0.36 -15.90
C VAL A 45 -7.18 0.94 -14.52
N ASP A 46 -6.70 2.15 -14.23
CA ASP A 46 -7.04 2.87 -13.00
C ASP A 46 -8.55 3.09 -12.86
N ARG A 47 -9.23 3.53 -13.94
CA ARG A 47 -10.69 3.72 -13.95
C ARG A 47 -11.46 2.41 -13.75
N GLY A 48 -11.05 1.34 -14.42
CA GLY A 48 -11.69 0.03 -14.32
C GLY A 48 -11.53 -0.59 -12.94
N ILE A 49 -10.32 -0.51 -12.36
CA ILE A 49 -10.10 -0.99 -11.00
C ILE A 49 -10.84 -0.09 -10.01
N LYS A 50 -10.77 1.24 -10.15
CA LYS A 50 -11.45 2.19 -9.26
C LYS A 50 -12.97 1.98 -9.23
N SER A 51 -13.59 1.63 -10.35
CA SER A 51 -15.02 1.32 -10.39
C SER A 51 -15.37 0.06 -9.59
N MET A 52 -14.48 -0.94 -9.53
CA MET A 52 -14.68 -2.13 -8.68
C MET A 52 -14.76 -1.78 -7.19
N PHE A 53 -14.04 -0.75 -6.75
CA PHE A 53 -14.09 -0.26 -5.36
C PHE A 53 -15.31 0.63 -5.07
N GLY A 54 -16.05 1.04 -6.11
CA GLY A 54 -17.28 1.83 -6.04
C GLY A 54 -18.53 1.02 -5.70
N LEU A 55 -19.61 1.70 -5.34
CA LEU A 55 -20.89 1.04 -5.03
C LEU A 55 -21.45 0.36 -6.28
N PHE A 56 -21.93 -0.88 -6.14
CA PHE A 56 -22.71 -1.52 -7.20
C PHE A 56 -24.14 -0.96 -7.17
N ALA A 57 -24.72 -0.74 -8.35
CA ALA A 57 -26.08 -0.19 -8.50
C ALA A 57 -27.20 -1.19 -8.16
N THR A 58 -26.85 -2.41 -7.74
CA THR A 58 -27.80 -3.48 -7.44
C THR A 58 -28.22 -3.44 -5.97
N SER A 59 -29.48 -3.80 -5.72
CA SER A 59 -30.00 -3.97 -4.36
C SER A 59 -29.48 -5.30 -3.76
N PRO A 60 -29.05 -5.32 -2.49
CA PRO A 60 -28.60 -6.54 -1.84
C PRO A 60 -29.79 -7.47 -1.62
N SER A 61 -29.68 -8.70 -2.13
CA SER A 61 -30.64 -9.77 -1.87
C SER A 61 -30.31 -10.53 -0.58
N ALA A 62 -29.04 -10.55 -0.18
CA ALA A 62 -28.55 -11.27 1.00
C ALA A 62 -28.29 -10.33 2.18
N THR A 63 -28.67 -10.77 3.37
CA THR A 63 -28.37 -10.09 4.63
C THR A 63 -26.92 -10.27 5.05
N LEU A 64 -26.46 -9.51 6.05
CA LEU A 64 -25.09 -9.61 6.57
C LEU A 64 -24.87 -10.85 7.46
N GLY A 65 -25.87 -11.73 7.56
CA GLY A 65 -25.85 -12.91 8.41
C GLY A 65 -25.75 -12.52 9.89
N SER A 66 -24.87 -13.20 10.63
CA SER A 66 -24.69 -12.97 12.07
C SER A 66 -24.25 -11.55 12.44
N LEU A 67 -23.64 -10.80 11.51
CA LEU A 67 -23.23 -9.41 11.75
C LEU A 67 -24.40 -8.42 11.69
N GLU A 68 -25.58 -8.82 11.18
CA GLU A 68 -26.75 -7.96 11.11
C GLU A 68 -27.37 -7.66 12.49
N VAL A 69 -27.00 -8.44 13.51
CA VAL A 69 -27.40 -8.19 14.91
C VAL A 69 -26.80 -6.89 15.44
N PHE A 70 -25.67 -6.44 14.88
CA PHE A 70 -25.00 -5.22 15.34
C PHE A 70 -25.59 -3.96 14.71
N PRO A 71 -25.74 -2.87 15.49
CA PRO A 71 -25.98 -1.54 14.94
C PRO A 71 -24.88 -1.13 13.96
N VAL A 72 -25.23 -0.26 13.01
CA VAL A 72 -24.31 0.16 11.95
C VAL A 72 -23.08 0.88 12.49
N GLU A 73 -23.21 1.57 13.61
CA GLU A 73 -22.14 2.29 14.30
C GLU A 73 -21.06 1.31 14.79
N ILE A 74 -21.49 0.21 15.40
CA ILE A 74 -20.59 -0.84 15.89
C ILE A 74 -19.91 -1.55 14.72
N LEU A 75 -20.66 -1.81 13.63
CA LEU A 75 -20.08 -2.35 12.42
C LEU A 75 -19.01 -1.42 11.84
N HIS A 76 -19.24 -0.11 11.81
CA HIS A 76 -18.24 0.84 11.32
C HIS A 76 -16.97 0.82 12.17
N GLU A 77 -17.08 0.76 13.49
CA GLU A 77 -15.92 0.71 14.38
C GLU A 77 -15.08 -0.57 14.17
N ILE A 78 -15.75 -1.71 14.04
CA ILE A 78 -15.10 -2.99 13.70
C ILE A 78 -14.38 -2.87 12.35
N LEU A 79 -15.07 -2.35 11.33
CA LEU A 79 -14.52 -2.24 9.97
C LEU A 79 -13.35 -1.25 9.89
N LEU A 80 -13.37 -0.17 10.67
CA LEU A 80 -12.27 0.78 10.75
C LEU A 80 -11.02 0.19 11.42
N SER A 81 -11.21 -0.80 12.28
CA SER A 81 -10.13 -1.51 12.98
C SER A 81 -9.50 -2.63 12.15
N LEU A 82 -10.07 -2.97 10.99
CA LEU A 82 -9.53 -3.99 10.09
C LEU A 82 -8.36 -3.44 9.26
N ASP A 83 -7.39 -4.32 8.99
CA ASP A 83 -6.38 -4.07 7.97
C ASP A 83 -7.03 -3.92 6.58
N MET A 84 -6.37 -3.19 5.68
CA MET A 84 -6.91 -2.93 4.34
C MET A 84 -7.21 -4.24 3.60
N GLY A 85 -6.37 -5.27 3.75
CA GLY A 85 -6.57 -6.56 3.10
C GLY A 85 -7.84 -7.26 3.56
N SER A 86 -8.05 -7.35 4.87
CA SER A 86 -9.25 -7.94 5.47
C SER A 86 -10.51 -7.16 5.14
N LEU A 87 -10.46 -5.83 5.16
CA LEU A 87 -11.61 -5.00 4.80
C LEU A 87 -12.03 -5.23 3.34
N LEU A 88 -11.06 -5.33 2.43
CA LEU A 88 -11.33 -5.60 1.02
C LEU A 88 -11.83 -7.03 0.79
N ARG A 89 -11.35 -8.02 1.54
CA ARG A 89 -11.93 -9.37 1.51
C ARG A 89 -13.38 -9.34 1.98
N PHE A 90 -13.66 -8.71 3.12
CA PHE A 90 -15.02 -8.57 3.65
C PHE A 90 -15.98 -7.91 2.65
N ARG A 91 -15.53 -6.85 1.97
CA ARG A 91 -16.26 -6.20 0.90
C ARG A 91 -16.67 -7.15 -0.22
N HIS A 92 -15.80 -8.10 -0.60
CA HIS A 92 -16.07 -9.04 -1.69
C HIS A 92 -16.99 -10.21 -1.28
N VAL A 93 -17.22 -10.43 0.02
CA VAL A 93 -18.06 -11.56 0.49
C VAL A 93 -19.54 -11.36 0.18
N ASN A 94 -20.06 -10.15 0.36
CA ASN A 94 -21.48 -9.85 0.15
C ASN A 94 -21.66 -8.43 -0.36
N LEU A 95 -22.66 -8.23 -1.24
CA LEU A 95 -23.06 -6.91 -1.69
C LEU A 95 -23.48 -6.00 -0.52
N ARG A 96 -24.19 -6.55 0.49
CA ARG A 96 -24.55 -5.78 1.70
C ARG A 96 -23.31 -5.32 2.48
N ALA A 97 -22.31 -6.19 2.61
CA ALA A 97 -21.03 -5.86 3.23
C ALA A 97 -20.34 -4.72 2.46
N SER A 98 -20.31 -4.83 1.12
CA SER A 98 -19.77 -3.76 0.28
C SER A 98 -20.47 -2.43 0.44
N GLN A 99 -21.80 -2.43 0.62
CA GLN A 99 -22.55 -1.18 0.84
C GLN A 99 -22.18 -0.54 2.17
N ILE A 100 -22.12 -1.33 3.24
CA ILE A 100 -21.75 -0.84 4.58
C ILE A 100 -20.34 -0.27 4.57
N VAL A 101 -19.36 -0.96 3.97
CA VAL A 101 -17.99 -0.45 3.82
C VAL A 101 -17.98 0.89 3.05
N TYR A 102 -18.79 1.00 2.00
CA TYR A 102 -18.86 2.26 1.23
C TYR A 102 -19.53 3.41 2.00
N THR A 103 -20.38 3.15 2.99
CA THR A 103 -20.92 4.23 3.84
C THR A 103 -19.85 4.91 4.70
N ILE A 104 -18.71 4.26 4.93
CA ILE A 104 -17.60 4.81 5.70
C ILE A 104 -16.94 5.95 4.91
N ARG A 105 -16.92 7.15 5.52
CA ARG A 105 -16.33 8.35 4.91
C ARG A 105 -14.86 8.16 4.56
N GLY A 106 -14.08 7.57 5.46
CA GLY A 106 -12.65 7.33 5.27
C GLY A 106 -12.38 6.50 4.01
N TYR A 107 -13.13 5.41 3.83
CA TYR A 107 -13.05 4.54 2.67
C TYR A 107 -13.34 5.30 1.35
N ARG A 108 -14.45 6.06 1.29
CA ARG A 108 -14.80 6.84 0.09
C ARG A 108 -13.76 7.88 -0.27
N THR A 109 -13.23 8.58 0.73
CA THR A 109 -12.20 9.61 0.51
C THR A 109 -10.91 8.99 -0.01
N VAL A 110 -10.48 7.87 0.57
CA VAL A 110 -9.28 7.14 0.13
C VAL A 110 -9.42 6.69 -1.32
N ILE A 111 -10.54 6.09 -1.72
CA ILE A 111 -10.74 5.67 -3.12
C ILE A 111 -10.82 6.87 -4.05
N SER A 112 -11.45 7.97 -3.63
CA SER A 112 -11.59 9.13 -4.50
C SER A 112 -10.24 9.82 -4.73
N ARG A 113 -9.48 10.07 -3.65
CA ARG A 113 -8.31 10.97 -3.62
C ARG A 113 -6.96 10.25 -3.57
N ALA A 114 -6.90 9.04 -3.01
CA ALA A 114 -5.65 8.32 -2.74
C ALA A 114 -5.62 6.93 -3.37
N PHE A 115 -6.33 6.75 -4.48
CA PHE A 115 -6.43 5.47 -5.15
C PHE A 115 -5.07 4.90 -5.59
N GLN A 116 -4.16 5.76 -6.03
CA GLN A 116 -2.80 5.36 -6.40
C GLN A 116 -2.01 4.82 -5.20
N ALA A 117 -2.12 5.45 -4.03
CA ALA A 117 -1.49 4.99 -2.80
C ALA A 117 -2.07 3.64 -2.36
N LEU A 118 -3.40 3.48 -2.43
CA LEU A 118 -4.07 2.20 -2.18
C LEU A 118 -3.55 1.11 -3.14
N CYS A 119 -3.46 1.39 -4.44
CA CYS A 119 -2.90 0.47 -5.43
C CYS A 119 -1.45 0.08 -5.12
N ALA A 120 -0.60 1.03 -4.73
CA ALA A 120 0.78 0.76 -4.35
C ALA A 120 0.87 -0.14 -3.11
N ILE A 121 0.03 0.10 -2.09
CA ILE A 121 -0.05 -0.72 -0.88
C ILE A 121 -0.48 -2.16 -1.22
N LEU A 122 -1.48 -2.32 -2.09
CA LEU A 122 -1.96 -3.64 -2.51
C LEU A 122 -0.92 -4.38 -3.36
N ARG A 123 -0.25 -3.70 -4.29
CA ARG A 123 0.78 -4.31 -5.15
C ARG A 123 2.04 -4.72 -4.39
N THR A 124 2.43 -3.94 -3.38
CA THR A 124 3.58 -4.24 -2.53
C THR A 124 3.26 -5.26 -1.43
N ASN A 125 2.01 -5.72 -1.34
CA ASN A 125 1.54 -6.69 -0.35
C ASN A 125 1.81 -6.24 1.11
N ILE A 126 1.72 -4.94 1.36
CA ILE A 126 1.84 -4.36 2.72
C ILE A 126 0.49 -3.99 3.33
N ALA A 127 -0.61 -4.37 2.67
CA ALA A 127 -1.97 -4.03 3.08
C ALA A 127 -2.38 -4.57 4.47
N SER A 128 -1.69 -5.58 4.99
CA SER A 128 -1.91 -6.10 6.35
C SER A 128 -1.37 -5.20 7.46
N TRP A 129 -0.49 -4.25 7.11
CA TRP A 129 0.20 -3.37 8.08
C TRP A 129 -0.50 -2.03 8.26
N PHE A 130 -1.45 -1.70 7.40
CA PHE A 130 -2.12 -0.41 7.38
C PHE A 130 -3.63 -0.59 7.40
N THR A 131 -4.32 0.36 8.02
CA THR A 131 -5.78 0.47 7.99
C THR A 131 -6.21 1.56 7.00
N PHE A 132 -7.48 1.53 6.58
CA PHE A 132 -8.04 2.65 5.80
C PHE A 132 -8.06 3.96 6.59
N GLN A 133 -8.11 3.89 7.93
CA GLN A 133 -8.08 5.06 8.79
C GLN A 133 -6.71 5.73 8.78
N ASP A 134 -5.62 4.96 8.76
CA ASP A 134 -4.26 5.51 8.67
C ASP A 134 -4.06 6.32 7.39
N LEU A 135 -4.51 5.77 6.25
CA LEU A 135 -4.43 6.45 4.97
C LEU A 135 -5.37 7.67 4.91
N PHE A 136 -6.54 7.59 5.53
CA PHE A 136 -7.44 8.74 5.63
C PHE A 136 -6.84 9.86 6.46
N ASN A 137 -6.23 9.56 7.61
CA ASN A 137 -5.56 10.54 8.47
C ASN A 137 -4.41 11.24 7.73
N LEU A 138 -3.64 10.49 6.93
CA LEU A 138 -2.57 11.03 6.09
C LEU A 138 -3.09 12.05 5.06
N LEU A 139 -4.30 11.86 4.54
CA LEU A 139 -4.92 12.78 3.56
C LEU A 139 -5.55 14.02 4.19
N CYS A 140 -5.81 13.97 5.49
CA CYS A 140 -6.41 15.06 6.25
C CYS A 140 -5.38 15.90 7.02
N THR A 141 -4.10 15.50 6.98
CA THR A 141 -2.96 16.26 7.50
C THR A 141 -2.45 17.23 6.43
#